data_AF-A0A7J9WQV0-F1
#
_entry.id   AF-A0A7J9WQV0-F1
#
_cell.length_a   1.000
_cell.length_b   1.000
_cell.length_c   1.000
_cell.angle_alpha   90.00
_cell.angle_beta   90.00
_cell.angle_gamma   90.00
#
_symmetry.space_group_name_H-M   'P 1'
#
loop_
_entity.id
_entity.type
_entity.pdbx_description
1 polymer ?
#
loop_
_entity_poly.entity_id
_entity_poly.type
_entity_poly.pdbx_seq_one_letter_code
_entity_poly.pdbx_strand_id
1 'polypeptide(L)'
;TSQGHTDLDVGRYNAGQKGYFWYALVTGILLLLTGIPLWFPDSLALGLLRVSRVLHHVLFLLTVAGFIVHVYMSTAMFPGTLSALTSGTVTRRWAAWHHPAWFRDRDRKDRSSTTAAE
;
A
#
# COMPACT_ATOMS: atom_id res chain seq x y z
N THR A 1 25.95 -4.57 15.43
CA THR A 1 26.05 -3.92 14.11
C THR A 1 24.66 -3.70 13.54
N SER A 2 24.03 -2.55 13.84
CA SER A 2 22.64 -2.23 13.43
C SER A 2 22.57 -1.34 12.19
N GLN A 3 23.57 -1.41 11.31
CA GLN A 3 23.52 -0.71 10.03
C GLN A 3 22.86 -1.65 9.03
N GLY A 4 21.57 -1.41 8.71
CA GLY A 4 20.92 -2.02 7.55
C GLY A 4 21.56 -1.51 6.25
N HIS A 5 21.26 -2.12 5.11
CA HIS A 5 21.78 -1.71 3.80
C HIS A 5 21.61 -0.20 3.59
N THR A 6 22.70 0.55 3.75
CA THR A 6 22.76 2.02 3.71
C THR A 6 22.67 2.59 2.30
N ASP A 7 22.80 1.73 1.29
CA ASP A 7 22.96 2.12 -0.10
C ASP A 7 21.61 2.47 -0.76
N LEU A 8 20.50 2.09 -0.13
CA LEU A 8 19.14 2.41 -0.58
C LEU A 8 18.47 3.32 0.44
N ASP A 9 18.32 4.60 0.08
CA ASP A 9 17.72 5.62 0.94
C ASP A 9 16.18 5.51 0.97
N VAL A 10 15.67 4.43 1.58
CA VAL A 10 14.24 4.15 1.64
C VAL A 10 13.59 4.89 2.81
N GLY A 11 12.72 5.84 2.47
CA GLY A 11 11.87 6.57 3.41
C GLY A 11 10.76 5.70 4.05
N ARG A 12 9.76 6.34 4.66
CA ARG A 12 8.69 5.64 5.40
C ARG A 12 7.92 4.60 4.55
N TYR A 13 7.75 4.88 3.26
CA TYR A 13 7.15 3.96 2.30
C TYR A 13 8.10 3.76 1.14
N ASN A 14 8.29 2.50 0.74
CA ASN A 14 9.10 2.16 -0.42
C ASN A 14 8.36 2.50 -1.74
N ALA A 15 9.08 2.47 -2.86
CA ALA A 15 8.49 2.81 -4.17
C ALA A 15 7.34 1.89 -4.56
N GLY A 16 7.45 0.58 -4.28
CA GLY A 16 6.40 -0.40 -4.55
C GLY A 16 5.12 -0.16 -3.74
N GLN A 17 5.23 0.20 -2.46
CA GLN A 17 4.10 0.54 -1.61
C GLN A 17 3.37 1.80 -2.11
N LYS A 18 4.12 2.82 -2.55
CA LYS A 18 3.53 4.03 -3.16
C LYS A 18 2.88 3.72 -4.50
N GLY A 19 3.53 2.90 -5.33
CA GLY A 19 2.98 2.46 -6.61
C GLY A 19 1.67 1.67 -6.43
N TYR A 20 1.65 0.74 -5.48
CA TYR A 20 0.46 -0.04 -5.16
C TYR A 20 -0.67 0.83 -4.62
N PHE A 21 -0.36 1.83 -3.78
CA PHE A 21 -1.35 2.80 -3.30
C PHE A 21 -2.06 3.49 -4.48
N TRP A 22 -1.30 4.04 -5.43
CA TRP A 22 -1.89 4.71 -6.59
C TRP A 22 -2.64 3.75 -7.51
N TYR A 23 -2.08 2.57 -7.73
CA TYR A 23 -2.73 1.50 -8.48
C TYR A 23 -4.10 1.16 -7.88
N ALA A 24 -4.15 0.83 -6.59
CA ALA A 24 -5.38 0.44 -5.91
C ALA A 24 -6.42 1.58 -5.85
N LEU A 25 -5.96 2.82 -5.68
CA LEU A 25 -6.85 3.99 -5.69
C LEU A 25 -7.49 4.18 -7.06
N VAL A 26 -6.69 4.14 -8.14
CA VAL A 26 -7.20 4.33 -9.51
C VAL A 26 -8.11 3.19 -9.91
N THR A 27 -7.72 1.93 -9.71
CA THR A 27 -8.58 0.79 -10.06
C THR A 27 -9.86 0.77 -9.23
N GLY A 28 -9.81 1.15 -7.94
CA GLY A 28 -10.99 1.29 -7.09
C GLY A 28 -11.97 2.35 -7.61
N ILE A 29 -11.48 3.52 -8.02
CA ILE A 29 -12.32 4.57 -8.63
C ILE A 29 -12.94 4.07 -9.94
N LEU A 30 -12.15 3.45 -10.83
CA LEU A 30 -12.65 2.93 -12.10
C LEU A 30 -13.68 1.80 -11.89
N LEU A 31 -13.46 0.93 -10.91
CA LEU A 31 -14.40 -0.13 -10.55
C LEU A 31 -15.72 0.45 -10.04
N LEU A 32 -15.67 1.50 -9.22
CA LEU A 32 -16.85 2.21 -8.75
C LEU A 32 -17.61 2.85 -9.93
N LEU A 33 -16.93 3.60 -10.80
CA LEU A 33 -17.55 4.27 -11.95
C LEU A 33 -18.19 3.29 -12.93
N THR A 34 -17.57 2.14 -13.17
CA THR A 34 -18.12 1.10 -14.04
C THR A 34 -19.21 0.27 -13.35
N GLY A 35 -19.24 0.24 -12.01
CA GLY A 35 -20.25 -0.45 -11.22
C GLY A 35 -21.56 0.32 -11.11
N ILE A 36 -21.51 1.65 -11.02
CA ILE A 36 -22.71 2.51 -10.88
C ILE A 36 -23.78 2.22 -11.95
N PRO A 37 -23.45 2.15 -13.26
CA PRO A 37 -24.44 1.81 -14.29
C PRO A 37 -25.08 0.43 -14.08
N LEU A 38 -24.35 -0.53 -13.52
CA LEU A 38 -24.83 -1.90 -13.35
C LEU A 38 -25.85 -2.03 -12.21
N TRP A 39 -25.97 -1.05 -11.32
CA TRP A 39 -27.03 -0.98 -10.31
C TRP A 39 -28.39 -0.56 -10.88
N PHE A 40 -28.43 0.08 -12.04
CA PHE A 40 -29.67 0.58 -12.66
C PHE A 40 -29.87 -0.02 -14.07
N PRO A 41 -30.03 -1.36 -14.18
CA PRO A 41 -30.09 -2.04 -15.47
C PRO A 41 -31.32 -1.67 -16.32
N ASP A 42 -32.43 -1.30 -15.69
CA ASP A 42 -33.67 -0.98 -16.41
C ASP A 42 -33.76 0.50 -16.81
N SER A 43 -32.92 1.35 -16.23
CA SER A 43 -32.97 2.81 -16.41
C SER A 43 -31.94 3.33 -17.42
N LEU A 44 -31.03 2.48 -17.90
CA LEU A 44 -29.89 2.89 -18.71
C LEU A 44 -29.85 2.17 -20.06
N ALA A 45 -29.23 2.83 -21.05
CA ALA A 45 -29.11 2.28 -22.39
C ALA A 45 -28.30 0.97 -22.39
N LEU A 46 -28.80 -0.03 -23.14
CA LEU A 46 -28.18 -1.36 -23.22
C LEU A 46 -26.71 -1.32 -23.66
N GLY A 47 -26.34 -0.38 -24.55
CA GLY A 47 -24.97 -0.18 -24.98
C GLY A 47 -24.04 0.21 -23.82
N LEU A 48 -24.47 1.15 -22.98
CA LEU A 48 -23.72 1.58 -21.80
C LEU A 48 -23.54 0.45 -20.80
N LEU A 49 -24.61 -0.34 -20.55
CA LEU A 49 -24.56 -1.49 -19.65
C LEU A 49 -23.60 -2.57 -20.12
N ARG A 50 -23.54 -2.85 -21.43
CA ARG A 50 -22.60 -3.83 -22.01
C ARG A 50 -21.15 -3.41 -21.82
N VAL A 51 -20.83 -2.15 -22.16
CA VAL A 51 -19.47 -1.62 -21.99
C VAL A 51 -19.08 -1.58 -20.51
N SER A 52 -19.97 -1.07 -19.65
CA SER A 52 -19.74 -1.01 -18.20
C SER A 52 -19.48 -2.39 -17.62
N ARG A 53 -20.24 -3.41 -18.05
CA ARG A 53 -20.05 -4.79 -17.60
C ARG A 53 -18.69 -5.34 -17.96
N VAL A 54 -18.28 -5.23 -19.23
CA VAL A 54 -16.98 -5.74 -19.67
C VAL A 54 -15.84 -5.04 -18.93
N LEU A 55 -15.88 -3.70 -18.85
CA LEU A 55 -14.86 -2.93 -18.14
C LEU A 55 -14.83 -3.29 -16.64
N HIS A 56 -15.97 -3.41 -15.99
CA HIS A 56 -16.04 -3.75 -14.57
C HIS A 56 -15.42 -5.13 -14.29
N HIS A 57 -15.70 -6.14 -15.11
CA HIS A 57 -15.12 -7.48 -14.93
C HIS A 57 -13.59 -7.47 -15.14
N VAL A 58 -13.10 -6.77 -16.17
CA VAL A 58 -11.65 -6.65 -16.40
C VAL A 58 -10.97 -5.92 -15.24
N LEU A 59 -11.52 -4.79 -14.80
CA LEU A 59 -11.00 -4.01 -13.67
C LEU A 59 -11.04 -4.79 -12.35
N PHE A 60 -12.09 -5.60 -12.15
CA PHE A 60 -12.20 -6.49 -10.99
C PHE A 60 -11.06 -7.52 -10.99
N LEU A 61 -10.84 -8.20 -12.12
CA LEU A 61 -9.76 -9.19 -12.25
C LEU A 61 -8.38 -8.57 -12.02
N LEU A 62 -8.13 -7.38 -12.59
CA LEU A 62 -6.90 -6.64 -12.33
C LEU A 62 -6.74 -6.35 -10.84
N THR A 63 -7.77 -5.77 -10.22
CA THR A 63 -7.75 -5.41 -8.79
C THR A 63 -7.48 -6.63 -7.90
N VAL A 64 -8.12 -7.76 -8.18
CA VAL A 64 -7.88 -9.02 -7.47
C VAL A 64 -6.44 -9.51 -7.66
N ALA A 65 -5.90 -9.48 -8.87
CA ALA A 65 -4.51 -9.86 -9.12
C ALA A 65 -3.52 -8.96 -8.35
N GLY A 66 -3.73 -7.65 -8.36
CA GLY A 66 -2.93 -6.71 -7.57
C GLY A 66 -3.09 -6.94 -6.06
N PHE A 67 -4.29 -7.24 -5.59
CA PHE A 67 -4.55 -7.57 -4.18
C PHE A 67 -3.79 -8.83 -3.73
N ILE A 68 -3.74 -9.88 -4.55
CA ILE A 68 -2.94 -11.08 -4.27
C ILE A 68 -1.46 -10.71 -4.09
N VAL A 69 -0.89 -9.92 -4.99
CA VAL A 69 0.49 -9.43 -4.87
C VAL A 69 0.68 -8.64 -3.58
N HIS A 70 -0.24 -7.74 -3.24
CA HIS A 70 -0.16 -6.95 -2.01
C HIS A 70 -0.18 -7.80 -0.74
N VAL A 71 -1.06 -8.80 -0.67
CA VAL A 71 -1.14 -9.74 0.46
C VAL A 71 0.13 -10.59 0.54
N TYR A 72 0.62 -11.09 -0.59
CA TYR A 72 1.86 -11.88 -0.64
C TYR A 72 3.06 -11.07 -0.12
N MET A 73 3.20 -9.82 -0.57
CA MET A 73 4.27 -8.93 -0.11
C MET A 73 4.17 -8.61 1.38
N SER A 74 2.95 -8.47 1.91
CA SER A 74 2.72 -8.12 3.32
C SER A 74 2.86 -9.31 4.29
N THR A 75 2.74 -10.54 3.80
CA THR A 75 2.77 -11.76 4.64
C THR A 75 4.07 -12.54 4.47
N ALA A 76 4.37 -12.99 3.26
CA ALA A 76 5.48 -13.92 3.00
C ALA A 76 6.81 -13.20 2.74
N MET A 77 6.79 -12.09 2.00
CA MET A 77 8.02 -11.39 1.60
C MET A 77 8.67 -10.64 2.76
N PHE A 78 7.88 -9.95 3.58
CA PHE A 78 8.36 -9.10 4.67
C PHE A 78 7.77 -9.55 6.01
N PRO A 79 8.30 -10.62 6.63
CA PRO A 79 7.80 -11.13 7.90
C PRO A 79 7.87 -10.04 8.98
N GLY A 80 6.80 -9.92 9.75
CA GLY A 80 6.61 -8.85 10.74
C GLY A 80 5.79 -7.65 10.25
N THR A 81 5.61 -7.47 8.93
CA THR A 81 4.77 -6.39 8.39
C THR A 81 3.30 -6.54 8.78
N LEU A 82 2.76 -7.77 8.73
CA LEU A 82 1.38 -8.02 9.16
C LEU A 82 1.16 -7.70 10.66
N SER A 83 2.11 -8.10 11.51
CA SER A 83 2.07 -7.76 12.94
C SER A 83 2.22 -6.26 13.17
N ALA A 84 2.99 -5.56 12.34
CA ALA A 84 3.10 -4.11 12.39
C ALA A 84 1.79 -3.39 12.03
N LEU A 85 1.01 -3.93 11.09
CA LEU A 85 -0.31 -3.41 10.72
C LEU A 85 -1.33 -3.59 11.84
N THR A 86 -1.28 -4.71 12.58
CA THR A 86 -2.24 -4.99 13.66
C THR A 86 -1.85 -4.35 15.00
N SER A 87 -0.56 -4.35 15.34
CA SER A 87 -0.05 -3.78 16.59
C SER A 87 0.26 -2.28 16.50
N GLY A 88 0.38 -1.74 15.29
CA GLY A 88 0.80 -0.35 15.05
C GLY A 88 2.28 -0.07 15.33
N THR A 89 3.08 -1.09 15.70
CA THR A 89 4.48 -0.92 16.10
C THR A 89 5.42 -1.82 15.31
N VAL A 90 6.67 -1.38 15.13
CA VAL A 90 7.73 -2.14 14.44
C VAL A 90 8.96 -2.21 15.32
N THR A 91 9.71 -3.32 15.22
CA THR A 91 10.99 -3.43 15.93
C THR A 91 12.02 -2.47 15.31
N ARG A 92 12.90 -1.90 16.14
CA ARG A 92 13.99 -1.02 15.68
C ARG A 92 14.86 -1.70 14.61
N ARG A 93 15.13 -3.00 14.78
CA ARG A 93 15.87 -3.80 13.79
C ARG A 93 15.13 -3.83 12.45
N TRP A 94 13.84 -4.15 12.44
CA TRP A 94 13.06 -4.21 11.20
C TRP A 94 13.05 -2.86 10.47
N ALA A 95 12.86 -1.75 11.22
CA ALA A 95 12.88 -0.41 10.67
C ALA A 95 14.23 -0.04 10.05
N ALA A 96 15.35 -0.36 10.72
CA ALA A 96 16.69 -0.11 10.19
C ALA A 96 16.99 -0.91 8.91
N TRP A 97 16.42 -2.10 8.76
CA TRP A 97 16.64 -2.96 7.58
C TRP A 97 15.76 -2.61 6.38
N HIS A 98 14.49 -2.26 6.60
CA HIS A 98 13.52 -2.04 5.51
C HIS A 98 13.29 -0.55 5.18
N HIS A 99 13.52 0.33 6.15
CA HIS A 99 13.27 1.77 6.03
C HIS A 99 14.41 2.59 6.67
N PRO A 100 15.66 2.43 6.22
CA PRO A 100 16.85 3.03 6.85
C PRO A 100 16.77 4.56 6.94
N ALA A 101 16.27 5.25 5.92
CA ALA A 101 16.16 6.70 5.93
C ALA A 101 15.19 7.17 7.02
N TRP A 102 14.03 6.52 7.09
CA TRP A 102 13.01 6.80 8.11
C TRP A 102 13.51 6.47 9.52
N PHE A 103 14.24 5.37 9.68
CA PHE A 103 14.84 4.99 10.96
C PHE A 103 15.82 6.06 11.47
N ARG A 104 16.77 6.52 10.62
CA ARG A 104 17.71 7.59 11.00
C ARG A 104 17.00 8.87 11.40
N ASP A 105 15.94 9.23 10.68
CA ASP A 105 15.15 10.43 10.95
C ASP A 105 14.41 10.36 12.28
N ARG A 106 13.88 9.18 12.64
CA ARG A 106 13.23 8.94 13.93
C ARG A 106 14.22 8.93 15.08
N ASP A 107 15.31 8.20 14.91
CA ASP A 107 16.36 8.07 15.94
C ASP A 107 17.04 9.42 16.25
N ARG A 108 17.20 10.28 15.23
CA ARG A 108 17.63 11.68 15.41
C ARG A 108 16.64 12.49 16.24
N LYS A 109 15.34 12.38 15.94
CA LYS A 109 14.28 13.12 16.66
C LYS A 109 14.20 12.68 18.13
N ASP A 110 14.24 11.37 18.39
CA ASP A 110 14.22 10.81 19.75
C ASP A 110 15.38 11.36 20.59
N ARG A 111 16.61 11.38 20.06
CA ARG A 111 17.77 11.97 20.74
C ARG A 111 17.59 13.46 21.05
N SER A 112 17.09 14.24 20.08
CA SER A 112 16.87 15.68 20.28
C SER A 112 15.83 15.98 21.35
N SER A 113 14.78 15.16 21.47
CA SER A 113 13.78 15.31 22.52
C SER A 113 14.31 14.97 23.91
N THR A 114 15.22 13.99 24.03
CA THR A 114 15.86 13.66 25.31
C THR A 114 16.75 14.80 25.79
N THR A 115 17.62 15.33 24.93
CA THR A 115 18.52 16.44 25.29
C THR A 115 17.78 17.74 25.61
N ALA A 116 16.60 17.98 25.05
CA ALA A 116 15.79 19.16 25.34
C ALA A 116 14.97 19.05 26.64
N ALA A 117 14.85 17.85 27.22
CA ALA A 117 14.15 17.60 28.47
C ALA A 117 15.06 17.57 29.69
N GLU A 118 16.39 17.56 29.47
CA GLU A 118 17.46 17.73 30.48
C GLU A 118 17.82 19.21 30.63
#